data_AF-D4N1K7-F1
#
_entry.id   AF-D4N1K7-F1
#
_cell.length_a   1.000
_cell.length_b   1.000
_cell.length_c   1.000
_cell.angle_alpha   90.00
_cell.angle_beta   90.00
_cell.angle_gamma   90.00
#
_symmetry.space_group_name_H-M   'P 1'
#
loop_
_entity.id
_entity.type
_entity.pdbx_description
1 polymer ?
#
loop_
_entity_poly.entity_id
_entity_poly.type
_entity_poly.pdbx_seq_one_letter_code
_entity_poly.pdbx_strand_id
1 'polypeptide(L)' 'MFKVKKKATGKIYTVFAVQKDKFECTEFLIYDDTWGWVWRSPLDYVPVEVENE' A
#
# COMPACT_ATOMS: atom_id res chain seq x y z
N MET A 1 9.29 -0.44 6.04
CA MET A 1 8.66 0.36 4.96
C MET A 1 9.01 -0.28 3.63
N PHE A 2 8.04 -0.52 2.77
CA PHE A 2 8.24 -1.11 1.44
C PHE A 2 7.36 -0.38 0.42
N LYS A 3 7.63 -0.58 -0.87
CA LYS A 3 6.87 0.03 -1.96
C LYS A 3 5.92 -0.96 -2.59
N VAL A 4 4.75 -0.48 -2.98
CA VAL A 4 3.73 -1.25 -3.68
C VAL A 4 3.20 -0.48 -4.88
N LYS A 5 2.83 -1.17 -5.95
CA LYS A 5 2.25 -0.60 -7.16
C LYS A 5 0.75 -0.90 -7.19
N LYS A 6 -0.09 0.12 -7.30
CA LYS A 6 -1.54 -0.03 -7.43
C LYS A 6 -1.89 -0.60 -8.80
N LYS A 7 -2.53 -1.77 -8.83
CA LYS A 7 -2.85 -2.52 -10.07
C LYS A 7 -3.60 -1.67 -11.09
N ALA A 8 -4.63 -0.95 -10.65
CA ALA A 8 -5.52 -0.20 -11.53
C ALA A 8 -4.89 1.03 -12.20
N THR A 9 -3.86 1.62 -11.58
CA THR A 9 -3.29 2.91 -12.06
C THR A 9 -1.79 2.85 -12.36
N GLY A 10 -1.11 1.79 -11.92
CA GLY A 10 0.34 1.69 -11.97
C GLY A 10 1.09 2.63 -11.03
N LYS A 11 0.39 3.46 -10.25
CA LYS A 11 1.01 4.37 -9.29
C LYS A 11 1.69 3.61 -8.16
N ILE A 12 2.91 4.02 -7.82
CA ILE A 12 3.70 3.44 -6.74
C ILE A 12 3.44 4.23 -5.46
N TYR A 13 3.20 3.50 -4.38
CA TYR A 13 3.00 4.03 -3.04
C TYR A 13 4.01 3.43 -2.09
N THR A 14 4.45 4.23 -1.13
CA THR A 14 5.25 3.77 0.00
C THR A 14 4.31 3.35 1.13
N VAL A 15 4.47 2.13 1.65
CA VAL A 15 3.70 1.60 2.78
C VAL A 15 4.41 1.95 4.08
N PHE A 16 3.74 2.73 4.92
CA PHE A 16 4.27 3.25 6.18
C PHE A 16 3.96 2.34 7.37
N ALA A 17 2.78 1.73 7.39
CA ALA A 17 2.32 0.83 8.43
C ALA A 17 1.42 -0.26 7.85
N VAL A 18 1.29 -1.35 8.59
CA VAL A 18 0.41 -2.47 8.28
C VAL A 18 -0.43 -2.76 9.52
N GLN A 19 -1.73 -2.96 9.35
CA GLN A 19 -2.63 -3.33 10.44
C GLN A 19 -3.61 -4.43 10.03
N LYS A 20 -4.39 -4.89 11.00
CA LYS A 20 -5.58 -5.70 10.81
C LYS A 20 -6.80 -4.84 11.08
N ASP A 21 -7.78 -4.86 10.19
CA ASP A 21 -9.07 -4.23 10.44
C ASP A 21 -9.92 -5.07 11.40
N LYS A 22 -11.14 -4.61 11.71
CA LYS A 22 -12.07 -5.31 12.61
C LYS A 22 -12.53 -6.69 12.11
N PHE A 23 -12.21 -7.05 10.87
CA PHE A 23 -12.52 -8.33 10.25
C PHE A 23 -11.25 -9.19 10.01
N GLU A 24 -10.13 -8.83 10.63
CA GLU A 24 -8.82 -9.50 10.46
C GLU A 24 -8.26 -9.42 9.03
N CYS A 25 -8.77 -8.50 8.21
CA CYS A 25 -8.21 -8.19 6.90
C CYS A 25 -6.97 -7.30 7.06
N THR A 26 -5.90 -7.63 6.34
CA THR A 26 -4.68 -6.82 6.33
C THR A 26 -4.96 -5.50 5.60
N GLU A 27 -4.45 -4.38 6.12
CA GLU A 27 -4.48 -3.07 5.46
C GLU A 27 -3.11 -2.39 5.46
N PHE A 28 -2.85 -1.58 4.45
CA PHE A 28 -1.65 -0.76 4.30
C PHE A 28 -1.96 0.71 4.51
N LEU A 29 -1.15 1.38 5.33
CA LEU A 29 -1.17 2.83 5.45
C LEU A 29 -0.29 3.44 4.35
N ILE A 30 -0.91 4.21 3.48
CA ILE A 30 -0.25 4.96 2.39
C ILE A 30 -0.68 6.43 2.43
N TYR A 31 0.11 7.28 1.80
CA TYR A 31 -0.30 8.66 1.52
C TYR A 31 -0.87 8.75 0.11
N ASP A 32 -2.11 9.22 -0.01
CA ASP A 32 -2.77 9.53 -1.28
C ASP A 32 -2.90 11.04 -1.45
N ASP A 33 -2.56 11.55 -2.63
CA ASP A 33 -2.51 13.01 -2.86
C ASP A 33 -3.87 13.70 -2.72
N THR A 34 -4.98 12.97 -2.90
CA THR A 34 -6.33 13.53 -2.80
C THR A 34 -6.89 13.44 -1.38
N TRP A 35 -6.61 12.34 -0.68
CA TRP A 35 -7.26 12.01 0.60
C TRP A 35 -6.32 12.06 1.80
N GLY A 36 -5.02 12.30 1.59
CA GLY A 36 -3.99 12.24 2.61
C GLY A 36 -3.71 10.81 3.08
N TRP A 37 -3.55 10.62 4.38
CA TRP A 37 -3.29 9.30 4.97
C TRP A 37 -4.51 8.39 4.88
N VAL A 38 -4.36 7.26 4.20
CA VAL A 38 -5.45 6.30 4.01
C VAL A 38 -4.99 4.87 4.25
N TRP A 39 -5.85 4.10 4.90
CA TRP A 39 -5.74 2.64 4.96
C TRP A 39 -6.37 2.02 3.71
N ARG A 40 -5.65 1.10 3.07
CA ARG A 40 -6.09 0.44 1.84
C ARG A 40 -5.83 -1.06 1.89
N SER A 41 -6.74 -1.80 1.27
CA SER A 41 -6.57 -3.24 1.11
C SER A 41 -5.36 -3.55 0.24
N PRO A 42 -4.50 -4.51 0.64
CA PRO A 42 -3.34 -4.94 -0.13
C PRO A 42 -3.72 -5.63 -1.45
N LEU A 43 -4.96 -6.10 -1.59
CA LEU A 43 -5.44 -6.82 -2.77
C LEU A 43 -5.35 -5.99 -4.06
N ASP A 44 -5.44 -4.66 -3.94
CA ASP A 44 -5.36 -3.74 -5.07
C ASP A 44 -3.92 -3.42 -5.50
N TYR A 45 -2.93 -4.00 -4.82
CA TYR A 45 -1.53 -3.66 -4.99
C TYR A 45 -0.66 -4.89 -5.27
N VAL A 46 0.50 -4.66 -5.86
CA VAL A 46 1.57 -5.66 -6.01
C VAL A 46 2.86 -5.11 -5.39
N PRO A 47 3.70 -5.95 -4.76
CA PRO A 47 5.01 -5.52 -4.29
C PRO A 47 5.84 -4.96 -5.45
N VAL A 48 6.59 -3.89 -5.19
CA VAL A 48 7.67 -3.48 -6.08
C VAL A 48 8.92 -4.18 -5.59
N GLU A 49 9.48 -5.08 -6.42
CA GLU A 49 10.79 -5.66 -6.13
C GLU A 49 11.79 -4.52 -6.06
N VAL A 50 12.46 -4.41 -4.92
CA VAL A 50 13.62 -3.53 -4.79
C VAL A 50 14.76 -4.35 -5.37
N GLU A 51 15.19 -4.04 -6.59
CA GLU A 51 16.48 -4.57 -7.08
C GLU A 51 17.53 -4.11 -6.07
N ASN A 52 18.12 -5.06 -5.34
CA ASN A 52 19.25 -4.78 -4.47
C ASN A 52 20.43 -4.42 -5.38
N GLU A 53 20.86 -3.16 -5.35
CA GLU A 53 22.18 -2.74 -5.85
C GLU A 53 23.32 -3.36 -5.03
#